data_AF-A0A3L6J9U0-F1
#
_entry.id   AF-A0A3L6J9U0-F1
#
_cell.length_a   1.000
_cell.length_b   1.000
_cell.length_c   1.000
_cell.angle_alpha   90.00
_cell.angle_beta   90.00
_cell.angle_gamma   90.00
#
_symmetry.space_group_name_H-M   'P 1'
#
loop_
_entity.id
_entity.type
_entity.pdbx_description
1 polymer ?
#
loop_
_entity_poly.entity_id
_entity_poly.type
_entity_poly.pdbx_seq_one_letter_code
_entity_poly.pdbx_strand_id
1 'polypeptide(L)'
;MSSDVDKSDNDVITRARRLLLLADLIDNYPQVVSRRVAGLVYILIGGGISFATLIFMSLQDLLGPGDPFLTNIGFVILGLVASWIIGFRLIVPLTRSYPVQPSASEGGKAASALWGVLGTAIVLLSLVIFQMGLAELFPPTLQFIMGCGFTITYVFGKRASSYNFYSREHVYFAIAIFLSMIPMLIVPAAAYVVLIVVDMGGIYAIGIHMLITAEGLLVESEGQGYG
;
A
#
# COMPACT_ATOMS: atom_id res chain seq x y z
N MET A 1 38.25 9.78 35.52
CA MET A 1 36.91 10.18 35.06
C MET A 1 37.09 11.12 33.87
N SER A 2 37.01 10.63 32.62
CA SER A 2 37.18 11.44 31.40
C SER A 2 36.66 10.77 30.10
N SER A 3 36.05 9.58 30.16
CA SER A 3 35.68 8.81 28.96
C SER A 3 34.24 9.00 28.49
N ASP A 4 33.38 9.64 29.30
CA ASP A 4 31.94 9.72 29.02
C ASP A 4 31.54 11.00 28.28
N VAL A 5 32.34 12.06 28.40
CA VAL A 5 32.12 13.34 27.67
C VAL A 5 32.49 13.19 26.19
N ASP A 6 33.59 12.49 25.89
CA ASP A 6 34.06 12.24 24.51
C ASP A 6 33.11 11.33 23.71
N LYS A 7 32.40 10.41 24.38
CA LYS A 7 31.36 9.58 23.73
C LYS A 7 30.12 10.38 23.41
N SER A 8 29.70 11.28 24.30
CA SER A 8 28.53 12.14 24.11
C SER A 8 28.70 13.08 22.91
N ASP A 9 29.85 13.74 22.81
CA ASP A 9 30.10 14.70 21.72
C ASP A 9 30.25 14.01 20.36
N ASN A 10 30.88 12.84 20.31
CA ASN A 10 30.93 12.04 19.08
C ASN A 10 29.54 11.57 18.63
N ASP A 11 28.66 11.19 19.57
CA ASP A 11 27.29 10.76 19.26
C ASP A 11 26.45 11.92 18.73
N VAL A 12 26.61 13.12 19.30
CA VAL A 12 25.97 14.36 18.85
C VAL A 12 26.46 14.77 17.45
N ILE A 13 27.77 14.75 17.21
CA ILE A 13 28.37 15.05 15.89
C ILE A 13 27.92 14.02 14.84
N THR A 14 27.83 12.74 15.21
CA THR A 14 27.36 11.68 14.32
C THR A 14 25.88 11.86 13.98
N ARG A 15 25.04 12.22 14.95
CA ARG A 15 23.62 12.56 14.71
C ARG A 15 23.49 13.82 13.85
N ALA A 16 24.29 14.84 14.08
CA ALA A 16 24.30 16.06 13.28
C ALA A 16 24.72 15.80 11.82
N ARG A 17 25.75 14.96 11.59
CA ARG A 17 26.13 14.51 10.24
C ARG A 17 25.03 13.70 9.56
N ARG A 18 24.38 12.79 10.29
CA ARG A 18 23.23 12.03 9.76
C ARG A 18 22.05 12.95 9.42
N LEU A 19 21.79 13.96 10.25
CA LEU A 19 20.75 14.96 9.99
C LEU A 19 21.07 15.83 8.78
N LEU A 20 22.35 16.23 8.61
CA LEU A 20 22.82 16.94 7.42
C LEU A 20 22.70 16.09 6.16
N LEU A 21 23.12 14.82 6.21
CA LEU A 21 22.93 13.88 5.10
C LEU A 21 21.45 13.65 4.78
N LEU A 22 20.59 13.55 5.79
CA LEU A 22 19.14 13.43 5.62
C LEU A 22 18.55 14.70 4.98
N ALA A 23 18.96 15.88 5.43
CA ALA A 23 18.53 17.15 4.84
C ALA A 23 18.96 17.26 3.37
N ASP A 24 20.21 16.90 3.08
CA ASP A 24 20.76 16.92 1.73
C ASP A 24 20.04 15.92 0.80
N LEU A 25 19.68 14.74 1.32
CA LEU A 25 18.95 13.71 0.57
C LEU A 25 17.49 14.11 0.31
N ILE A 26 16.89 14.85 1.24
CA ILE A 26 15.54 15.37 1.14
C ILE A 26 15.46 16.53 0.13
N ASP A 27 16.45 17.44 0.15
CA ASP A 27 16.47 18.62 -0.71
C ASP A 27 16.97 18.31 -2.14
N ASN A 28 17.97 17.43 -2.28
CA ASN A 28 18.55 17.11 -3.60
C ASN A 28 17.90 15.89 -4.27
N TYR A 29 17.32 14.95 -3.49
CA TYR A 29 16.79 13.68 -4.03
C TYR A 29 15.34 13.36 -3.59
N PRO A 30 14.37 14.28 -3.77
CA PRO A 30 12.96 14.06 -3.37
C PRO A 30 12.30 12.86 -4.07
N GLN A 31 12.82 12.43 -5.22
CA GLN A 31 12.30 11.25 -5.95
C GLN A 31 12.66 9.93 -5.25
N VAL A 32 13.86 9.85 -4.67
CA VAL A 32 14.34 8.65 -3.97
C VAL A 32 13.53 8.44 -2.71
N VAL A 33 13.39 9.50 -1.92
CA VAL A 33 12.66 9.43 -0.66
C VAL A 33 11.20 9.04 -0.93
N SER A 34 10.61 9.42 -2.08
CA SER A 34 9.16 9.28 -2.31
C SER A 34 8.87 7.88 -2.79
N ARG A 35 9.80 7.29 -3.55
CA ARG A 35 9.81 5.86 -3.85
C ARG A 35 9.93 5.01 -2.61
N ARG A 36 10.87 5.34 -1.71
CA ARG A 36 11.07 4.57 -0.48
C ARG A 36 9.82 4.60 0.40
N VAL A 37 9.23 5.78 0.59
CA VAL A 37 7.99 5.91 1.36
C VAL A 37 6.84 5.17 0.69
N ALA A 38 6.63 5.31 -0.62
CA ALA A 38 5.60 4.57 -1.34
C ALA A 38 5.78 3.05 -1.20
N GLY A 39 7.01 2.55 -1.38
CA GLY A 39 7.32 1.13 -1.18
C GLY A 39 7.02 0.65 0.24
N LEU A 40 7.40 1.43 1.25
CA LEU A 40 7.06 1.15 2.65
C LEU A 40 5.54 1.14 2.89
N VAL A 41 4.80 2.08 2.29
CA VAL A 41 3.34 2.13 2.39
C VAL A 41 2.71 0.87 1.81
N TYR A 42 3.15 0.42 0.64
CA TYR A 42 2.67 -0.83 0.02
C TYR A 42 2.95 -2.06 0.92
N ILE A 43 4.16 -2.16 1.49
CA ILE A 43 4.51 -3.23 2.42
C ILE A 43 3.66 -3.18 3.70
N LEU A 44 3.42 -1.99 4.24
CA LEU A 44 2.57 -1.80 5.42
C LEU A 44 1.12 -2.17 5.15
N ILE A 45 0.58 -1.84 3.97
CA ILE A 45 -0.78 -2.23 3.56
C ILE A 45 -0.86 -3.75 3.43
N GLY A 46 0.05 -4.38 2.68
CA GLY A 46 0.09 -5.84 2.52
C GLY A 46 0.27 -6.57 3.86
N GLY A 47 1.19 -6.10 4.69
CA GLY A 47 1.46 -6.65 6.02
C GLY A 47 0.28 -6.48 6.97
N GLY A 48 -0.34 -5.31 6.96
CA GLY A 48 -1.50 -5.01 7.79
C GLY A 48 -2.73 -5.86 7.45
N ILE A 49 -3.04 -6.00 6.16
CA ILE A 49 -4.15 -6.85 5.71
C ILE A 49 -3.85 -8.33 6.02
N SER A 50 -2.62 -8.78 5.78
CA SER A 50 -2.20 -10.16 6.11
C SER A 50 -2.33 -10.43 7.61
N PHE A 51 -1.89 -9.51 8.45
CA PHE A 51 -1.95 -9.63 9.90
C PHE A 51 -3.39 -9.62 10.43
N ALA A 52 -4.25 -8.72 9.91
CA ALA A 52 -5.66 -8.69 10.24
C ALA A 52 -6.36 -10.01 9.84
N THR A 53 -6.02 -10.56 8.67
CA THR A 53 -6.55 -11.84 8.19
C THR A 53 -6.14 -13.00 9.11
N LEU A 54 -4.87 -13.06 9.51
CA LEU A 54 -4.36 -14.10 10.42
C LEU A 54 -5.01 -14.03 11.80
N ILE A 55 -5.13 -12.83 12.37
CA ILE A 55 -5.83 -12.62 13.64
C ILE A 55 -7.27 -13.12 13.52
N PHE A 56 -7.95 -12.75 12.44
CA PHE A 56 -9.34 -13.11 12.24
C PHE A 56 -9.53 -14.64 12.10
N MET A 57 -8.71 -15.31 11.29
CA MET A 57 -8.75 -16.78 11.17
C MET A 57 -8.49 -17.45 12.51
N SER A 58 -7.51 -16.96 13.28
CA SER A 58 -7.18 -17.50 14.61
C SER A 58 -8.34 -17.30 15.61
N LEU A 59 -9.07 -16.19 15.52
CA LEU A 59 -10.26 -15.93 16.33
C LEU A 59 -11.44 -16.82 15.95
N GLN A 60 -11.65 -17.10 14.66
CA GLN A 60 -12.67 -18.05 14.21
C GLN A 60 -12.41 -19.46 14.72
N ASP A 61 -11.17 -19.93 14.65
CA ASP A 61 -10.79 -21.25 15.16
C ASP A 61 -11.01 -21.36 16.69
N LEU A 62 -10.81 -20.27 17.44
CA LEU A 62 -10.97 -20.24 18.89
C LEU A 62 -12.46 -20.15 19.33
N LEU A 63 -13.27 -19.37 18.61
CA LEU A 63 -14.66 -19.09 18.96
C LEU A 63 -15.64 -20.15 18.41
N GLY A 64 -15.17 -21.03 17.52
CA GLY A 64 -15.99 -22.02 16.82
C GLY A 64 -16.87 -21.39 15.74
N PRO A 65 -17.71 -22.20 15.06
CA PRO A 65 -18.64 -21.70 14.04
C PRO A 65 -19.73 -20.87 14.71
N GLY A 66 -19.44 -19.59 14.93
CA GLY A 66 -20.41 -18.58 15.37
C GLY A 66 -21.37 -18.19 14.25
N ASP A 67 -22.31 -17.29 14.57
CA ASP A 67 -23.19 -16.70 13.55
C ASP A 67 -22.33 -16.07 12.43
N PRO A 68 -22.50 -16.51 11.16
CA PRO A 68 -21.76 -15.97 10.02
C PRO A 68 -21.89 -14.44 9.91
N PHE A 69 -23.01 -13.88 10.33
CA PHE A 69 -23.27 -12.44 10.28
C PHE A 69 -22.37 -11.66 11.26
N LEU A 70 -22.32 -12.08 12.52
CA LEU A 70 -21.46 -11.48 13.56
C LEU A 70 -19.97 -11.62 13.20
N THR A 71 -19.62 -12.76 12.61
CA THR A 71 -18.26 -13.08 12.19
C THR A 71 -17.79 -12.15 11.06
N ASN A 72 -18.64 -11.95 10.04
CA ASN A 72 -18.37 -11.02 8.95
C ASN A 72 -18.31 -9.56 9.42
N ILE A 73 -19.20 -9.14 10.34
CA ILE A 73 -19.14 -7.81 10.95
C ILE A 73 -17.84 -7.61 11.72
N GLY A 74 -17.42 -8.60 12.52
CA GLY A 74 -16.15 -8.57 13.24
C GLY A 74 -14.95 -8.41 12.31
N PHE A 75 -14.95 -9.12 11.17
CA PHE A 75 -13.93 -8.97 10.14
C PHE A 75 -13.89 -7.56 9.55
N VAL A 76 -15.04 -7.02 9.16
CA VAL A 76 -15.12 -5.68 8.59
C VAL A 76 -14.66 -4.64 9.60
N ILE A 77 -15.07 -4.73 10.87
CA ILE A 77 -14.64 -3.80 11.92
C ILE A 77 -13.13 -3.91 12.17
N LEU A 78 -12.59 -5.11 12.33
CA LEU A 78 -11.14 -5.31 12.51
C LEU A 78 -10.34 -4.81 11.30
N GLY A 79 -10.81 -5.09 10.09
CA GLY A 79 -10.20 -4.59 8.86
C GLY A 79 -10.24 -3.07 8.76
N LEU A 80 -11.36 -2.44 9.13
CA LEU A 80 -11.49 -0.98 9.20
C LEU A 80 -10.57 -0.37 10.26
N VAL A 81 -10.49 -0.98 11.45
CA VAL A 81 -9.60 -0.52 12.53
C VAL A 81 -8.13 -0.67 12.11
N ALA A 82 -7.74 -1.80 11.54
CA ALA A 82 -6.39 -2.02 11.03
C ALA A 82 -6.06 -1.01 9.92
N SER A 83 -6.96 -0.83 8.95
CA SER A 83 -6.83 0.16 7.88
C SER A 83 -6.73 1.59 8.43
N TRP A 84 -7.51 1.93 9.46
CA TRP A 84 -7.46 3.23 10.13
C TRP A 84 -6.12 3.44 10.86
N ILE A 85 -5.62 2.44 11.60
CA ILE A 85 -4.32 2.49 12.26
C ILE A 85 -3.21 2.68 11.22
N ILE A 86 -3.20 1.86 10.17
CA ILE A 86 -2.19 1.93 9.11
C ILE A 86 -2.27 3.30 8.41
N GLY A 87 -3.46 3.74 8.01
CA GLY A 87 -3.68 5.03 7.36
C GLY A 87 -3.24 6.22 8.20
N PHE A 88 -3.82 6.38 9.41
CA PHE A 88 -3.65 7.59 10.21
C PHE A 88 -2.41 7.58 11.12
N ARG A 89 -1.97 6.44 11.64
CA ARG A 89 -0.82 6.35 12.56
C ARG A 89 0.50 6.09 11.84
N LEU A 90 0.48 5.46 10.66
CA LEU A 90 1.69 5.07 9.95
C LEU A 90 1.86 5.86 8.65
N ILE A 91 0.88 5.81 7.73
CA ILE A 91 1.00 6.41 6.39
C ILE A 91 1.00 7.95 6.46
N VAL A 92 0.07 8.56 7.20
CA VAL A 92 -0.04 10.03 7.29
C VAL A 92 1.23 10.69 7.86
N PRO A 93 1.84 10.21 8.96
CA PRO A 93 3.11 10.77 9.44
C PRO A 93 4.26 10.61 8.44
N LEU A 94 4.39 9.43 7.80
CA LEU A 94 5.42 9.15 6.78
C LEU A 94 5.30 10.04 5.54
N THR A 95 4.07 10.43 5.19
CA THR A 95 3.80 11.28 4.01
C THR A 95 3.82 12.77 4.33
N ARG A 96 3.60 13.18 5.59
CA ARG A 96 3.69 14.58 6.03
C ARG A 96 5.11 15.06 6.35
N SER A 97 6.06 14.17 6.58
CA SER A 97 7.48 14.51 6.79
C SER A 97 8.20 15.00 5.52
N TYR A 98 7.45 15.31 4.45
CA TYR A 98 7.94 15.73 3.16
C TYR A 98 7.96 17.27 3.02
N PRO A 99 9.07 17.89 2.57
CA PRO A 99 9.10 19.34 2.35
C PRO A 99 8.38 19.74 1.07
N VAL A 100 8.35 18.88 0.06
CA VAL A 100 7.54 19.08 -1.14
C VAL A 100 6.16 18.52 -0.80
N GLN A 101 5.23 19.38 -0.41
CA GLN A 101 3.82 19.01 -0.45
C GLN A 101 3.57 18.50 -1.87
N PRO A 102 3.17 17.21 -2.07
CA PRO A 102 2.72 16.79 -3.37
C PRO A 102 1.69 17.83 -3.76
N SER A 103 1.93 18.53 -4.87
CA SER A 103 1.02 19.59 -5.29
C SER A 103 -0.36 18.98 -5.18
N ALA A 104 -1.26 19.65 -4.46
CA ALA A 104 -2.64 19.21 -4.29
C ALA A 104 -3.35 19.37 -5.64
N SER A 105 -2.81 18.75 -6.68
CA SER A 105 -3.36 18.67 -8.01
C SER A 105 -4.69 17.97 -7.86
N GLU A 106 -5.67 18.47 -8.61
CA GLU A 106 -7.05 17.96 -8.58
C GLU A 106 -7.11 16.43 -8.80
N GLY A 107 -6.13 15.87 -9.52
CA GLY A 107 -5.99 14.44 -9.76
C GLY A 107 -5.78 13.60 -8.49
N GLY A 108 -5.00 14.07 -7.51
CA GLY A 108 -4.76 13.34 -6.26
C GLY A 108 -6.01 13.27 -5.38
N LYS A 109 -6.77 14.38 -5.29
CA LYS A 109 -8.04 14.42 -4.55
C LYS A 109 -9.11 13.56 -5.23
N ALA A 110 -9.21 13.63 -6.55
CA ALA A 110 -10.15 12.82 -7.32
C ALA A 110 -9.87 11.32 -7.19
N ALA A 111 -8.60 10.90 -7.24
CA ALA A 111 -8.22 9.50 -7.05
C ALA A 111 -8.62 8.98 -5.66
N SER A 112 -8.36 9.75 -4.60
CA SER A 112 -8.77 9.38 -3.23
C SER A 112 -10.29 9.29 -3.07
N ALA A 113 -11.04 10.23 -3.64
CA ALA A 113 -12.50 10.21 -3.62
C ALA A 113 -13.05 8.97 -4.35
N LEU A 114 -12.49 8.63 -5.51
CA LEU A 114 -12.86 7.43 -6.28
C LEU A 114 -12.56 6.16 -5.49
N TRP A 115 -11.41 6.05 -4.83
CA TRP A 115 -11.11 4.93 -3.93
C TRP A 115 -12.09 4.83 -2.76
N GLY A 116 -12.56 5.96 -2.21
CA GLY A 116 -13.63 5.96 -1.21
C GLY A 116 -14.96 5.41 -1.73
N VAL A 117 -15.32 5.74 -2.97
CA VAL A 117 -16.51 5.18 -3.63
C VAL A 117 -16.35 3.68 -3.89
N LEU A 118 -15.19 3.25 -4.41
CA LEU A 118 -14.91 1.83 -4.66
C LEU A 118 -14.89 1.03 -3.35
N GLY A 119 -14.29 1.56 -2.28
CA GLY A 119 -14.30 0.93 -0.96
C GLY A 119 -15.72 0.75 -0.42
N THR A 120 -16.58 1.76 -0.60
CA THR A 120 -18.00 1.67 -0.24
C THR A 120 -18.72 0.59 -1.06
N ALA A 121 -18.45 0.53 -2.37
CA ALA A 121 -19.00 -0.49 -3.26
C ALA A 121 -18.58 -1.91 -2.84
N ILE A 122 -17.32 -2.12 -2.42
CA ILE A 122 -16.84 -3.41 -1.91
C ILE A 122 -17.66 -3.86 -0.68
N VAL A 123 -17.91 -2.96 0.27
CA VAL A 123 -18.68 -3.28 1.48
C VAL A 123 -20.14 -3.59 1.15
N LEU A 124 -20.78 -2.83 0.27
CA LEU A 124 -22.16 -3.09 -0.13
C LEU A 124 -22.28 -4.39 -0.93
N LEU A 125 -21.37 -4.64 -1.87
CA LEU A 125 -21.36 -5.86 -2.67
C LEU A 125 -21.04 -7.09 -1.82
N SER A 126 -20.15 -6.99 -0.84
CA SER A 126 -19.88 -8.12 0.06
C SER A 126 -21.16 -8.52 0.80
N LEU A 127 -21.88 -7.55 1.38
CA LEU A 127 -23.14 -7.83 2.08
C LEU A 127 -24.16 -8.52 1.17
N VAL A 128 -24.36 -8.03 -0.05
CA VAL A 128 -25.31 -8.62 -1.00
C VAL A 128 -24.88 -10.03 -1.42
N ILE A 129 -23.62 -10.21 -1.82
CA ILE A 129 -23.11 -11.49 -2.33
C ILE A 129 -23.18 -12.58 -1.25
N PHE A 130 -22.77 -12.26 -0.02
CA PHE A 130 -22.83 -13.22 1.08
C PHE A 130 -24.26 -13.53 1.52
N GLN A 131 -25.19 -12.55 1.51
CA GLN A 131 -26.60 -12.79 1.83
C GLN A 131 -27.30 -13.66 0.77
N MET A 132 -26.91 -13.55 -0.51
CA MET A 132 -27.47 -14.36 -1.59
C MET A 132 -26.85 -15.77 -1.67
N GLY A 133 -25.88 -16.10 -0.81
CA GLY A 133 -25.18 -17.39 -0.86
C GLY A 133 -24.22 -17.54 -2.04
N LEU A 134 -23.83 -16.44 -2.67
CA LEU A 134 -22.98 -16.43 -3.87
C LEU A 134 -21.50 -16.17 -3.54
N ALA A 135 -21.02 -16.71 -2.42
CA ALA A 135 -19.70 -16.41 -1.86
C ALA A 135 -18.54 -16.61 -2.86
N GLU A 136 -18.66 -17.57 -3.77
CA GLU A 136 -17.67 -17.85 -4.83
C GLU A 136 -17.50 -16.70 -5.85
N LEU A 137 -18.51 -15.84 -6.00
CA LEU A 137 -18.45 -14.67 -6.88
C LEU A 137 -17.78 -13.47 -6.21
N PHE A 138 -17.56 -13.50 -4.89
CA PHE A 138 -16.95 -12.39 -4.18
C PHE A 138 -15.49 -12.13 -4.63
N PRO A 139 -14.59 -13.12 -4.71
CA PRO A 139 -13.21 -12.89 -5.16
C PRO A 139 -13.08 -12.26 -6.56
N PRO A 140 -13.74 -12.76 -7.63
CA PRO A 140 -13.63 -12.14 -8.95
C PRO A 140 -14.28 -10.74 -8.98
N THR A 141 -15.35 -10.52 -8.23
CA THR A 141 -15.98 -9.19 -8.11
C THR A 141 -15.05 -8.20 -7.43
N LEU A 142 -14.41 -8.62 -6.34
CA LEU A 142 -13.42 -7.81 -5.63
C LEU A 142 -12.24 -7.49 -6.56
N GLN A 143 -11.78 -8.45 -7.37
CA GLN A 143 -10.70 -8.19 -8.32
C GLN A 143 -11.06 -7.21 -9.41
N PHE A 144 -12.28 -7.28 -9.93
CA PHE A 144 -12.73 -6.30 -10.90
C PHE A 144 -12.69 -4.87 -10.33
N ILE A 145 -13.15 -4.69 -9.08
CA ILE A 145 -13.15 -3.39 -8.40
C ILE A 145 -11.72 -2.91 -8.14
N MET A 146 -10.85 -3.79 -7.63
CA MET A 146 -9.44 -3.49 -7.38
C MET A 146 -8.71 -3.10 -8.67
N GLY A 147 -8.91 -3.85 -9.76
CA GLY A 147 -8.33 -3.54 -11.07
C GLY A 147 -8.78 -2.18 -11.60
N CYS A 148 -10.05 -1.83 -11.43
CA CYS A 148 -10.55 -0.49 -11.74
C CYS A 148 -9.87 0.58 -10.86
N GLY A 149 -9.71 0.32 -9.56
CA GLY A 149 -9.04 1.22 -8.62
C GLY A 149 -7.59 1.51 -9.02
N PHE A 150 -6.79 0.48 -9.33
CA PHE A 150 -5.40 0.66 -9.78
C PHE A 150 -5.31 1.36 -11.14
N THR A 151 -6.26 1.11 -12.05
CA THR A 151 -6.36 1.81 -13.33
C THR A 151 -6.66 3.30 -13.14
N ILE A 152 -7.55 3.65 -12.20
CA ILE A 152 -7.83 5.04 -11.82
C ILE A 152 -6.55 5.69 -11.26
N THR A 153 -5.84 5.01 -10.36
CA THR A 153 -4.58 5.50 -9.81
C THR A 153 -3.56 5.79 -10.91
N TYR A 154 -3.48 4.93 -11.93
CA TYR A 154 -2.64 5.19 -13.10
C TYR A 154 -3.06 6.46 -13.86
N VAL A 155 -4.33 6.54 -14.26
CA VAL A 155 -4.83 7.61 -15.13
C VAL A 155 -4.72 8.98 -14.45
N PHE A 156 -5.09 9.06 -13.17
CA PHE A 156 -5.04 10.30 -12.41
C PHE A 156 -3.65 10.60 -11.86
N GLY A 157 -2.87 9.57 -11.49
CA GLY A 157 -1.48 9.70 -11.09
C GLY A 157 -0.59 10.27 -12.21
N LYS A 158 -0.84 9.87 -13.46
CA LYS A 158 -0.15 10.42 -14.65
C LYS A 158 -0.48 11.88 -14.91
N ARG A 159 -1.67 12.35 -14.52
CA ARG A 159 -2.10 13.76 -14.69
C ARG A 159 -1.61 14.68 -13.56
N ALA A 160 -1.41 14.11 -12.37
CA ALA A 160 -1.07 14.84 -11.15
C ALA A 160 0.44 15.11 -10.98
N SER A 161 1.28 14.36 -11.68
CA SER A 161 2.72 14.28 -11.41
C SER A 161 3.53 14.37 -12.70
N SER A 162 4.47 15.32 -12.78
CA SER A 162 5.52 15.33 -13.81
C SER A 162 6.44 14.10 -13.71
N TYR A 163 6.37 13.37 -12.60
CA TYR A 163 7.13 12.16 -12.35
C TYR A 163 6.37 10.94 -12.88
N ASN A 164 6.95 10.26 -13.89
CA ASN A 164 6.45 9.04 -14.57
C ASN A 164 6.30 7.79 -13.69
N PHE A 165 6.47 7.97 -12.38
CA PHE A 165 7.01 7.01 -11.45
C PHE A 165 5.96 6.18 -10.70
N TYR A 166 4.77 6.74 -10.55
CA TYR A 166 3.61 6.02 -10.03
C TYR A 166 2.87 5.27 -11.14
N SER A 167 3.33 5.34 -12.40
CA SER A 167 2.43 5.06 -13.51
C SER A 167 2.50 3.60 -14.00
N ARG A 168 3.69 3.02 -14.20
CA ARG A 168 3.80 1.73 -14.92
C ARG A 168 3.49 0.54 -14.03
N GLU A 169 3.94 0.57 -12.78
CA GLU A 169 3.76 -0.49 -11.80
C GLU A 169 2.27 -0.72 -11.50
N HIS A 170 1.48 0.36 -11.38
CA HIS A 170 0.04 0.27 -11.14
C HIS A 170 -0.73 -0.28 -12.35
N VAL A 171 -0.26 -0.03 -13.58
CA VAL A 171 -0.84 -0.63 -14.80
C VAL A 171 -0.52 -2.10 -14.90
N TYR A 172 0.74 -2.49 -14.70
CA TYR A 172 1.11 -3.91 -14.72
C TYR A 172 0.37 -4.69 -13.65
N PHE A 173 0.16 -4.07 -12.48
CA PHE A 173 -0.63 -4.66 -11.43
C PHE A 173 -2.11 -4.76 -11.78
N ALA A 174 -2.71 -3.70 -12.33
CA ALA A 174 -4.10 -3.73 -12.79
C ALA A 174 -4.32 -4.82 -13.86
N ILE A 175 -3.38 -4.98 -14.80
CA ILE A 175 -3.44 -6.05 -15.80
C ILE A 175 -3.36 -7.43 -15.13
N ALA A 176 -2.45 -7.64 -14.19
CA ALA A 176 -2.34 -8.90 -13.46
C ALA A 176 -3.64 -9.22 -12.69
N ILE A 177 -4.22 -8.21 -12.04
CA ILE A 177 -5.52 -8.30 -11.35
C ILE A 177 -6.62 -8.72 -12.31
N PHE A 178 -6.78 -8.04 -13.45
CA PHE A 178 -7.83 -8.39 -14.41
C PHE A 178 -7.63 -9.80 -15.01
N LEU A 179 -6.40 -10.16 -15.33
CA LEU A 179 -6.09 -11.50 -15.85
C LEU A 179 -6.35 -12.59 -14.80
N SER A 180 -6.19 -12.29 -13.51
CA SER A 180 -6.45 -13.24 -12.43
C SER A 180 -7.93 -13.60 -12.28
N MET A 181 -8.87 -12.81 -12.81
CA MET A 181 -10.29 -13.15 -12.80
C MET A 181 -10.60 -14.39 -13.63
N ILE A 182 -9.86 -14.61 -14.72
CA ILE A 182 -10.10 -15.76 -15.63
C ILE A 182 -9.96 -17.09 -14.87
N PRO A 183 -8.83 -17.41 -14.20
CA PRO A 183 -8.72 -18.64 -13.43
C PRO A 183 -9.69 -18.70 -12.24
N MET A 184 -10.09 -17.56 -11.65
CA MET A 184 -11.11 -17.54 -10.58
C MET A 184 -12.49 -18.00 -11.08
N LEU A 185 -12.86 -17.65 -12.31
CA LEU A 185 -14.13 -18.06 -12.91
C LEU A 185 -14.10 -19.52 -13.43
N ILE A 186 -12.94 -20.02 -13.84
CA ILE A 186 -12.76 -21.41 -14.29
C ILE A 186 -12.70 -22.37 -13.10
N VAL A 187 -12.04 -21.97 -12.01
CA VAL A 187 -11.88 -22.79 -10.80
C VAL A 187 -12.32 -22.00 -9.56
N PRO A 188 -13.64 -21.87 -9.30
CA PRO A 188 -14.17 -21.07 -8.19
C PRO A 188 -13.65 -21.50 -6.81
N ALA A 189 -13.43 -22.80 -6.61
CA ALA A 189 -12.89 -23.34 -5.37
C ALA A 189 -11.49 -22.78 -5.01
N ALA A 190 -10.71 -22.35 -6.01
CA ALA A 190 -9.39 -21.76 -5.81
C ALA A 190 -9.41 -20.22 -5.81
N ALA A 191 -10.57 -19.58 -5.98
CA ALA A 191 -10.65 -18.15 -6.25
C ALA A 191 -10.03 -17.28 -5.14
N TYR A 192 -10.24 -17.64 -3.87
CA TYR A 192 -9.60 -16.95 -2.74
C TYR A 192 -8.08 -17.13 -2.70
N VAL A 193 -7.56 -18.29 -3.11
CA VAL A 193 -6.12 -18.54 -3.19
C VAL A 193 -5.50 -17.66 -4.27
N VAL A 194 -6.12 -17.62 -5.45
CA VAL A 194 -5.69 -16.75 -6.56
C VAL A 194 -5.72 -15.29 -6.11
N LEU A 195 -6.76 -14.87 -5.40
CA LEU A 195 -6.90 -13.51 -4.88
C LEU A 195 -5.74 -13.16 -3.94
N ILE A 196 -5.45 -14.03 -2.95
CA ILE A 196 -4.36 -13.79 -2.00
C ILE A 196 -3.01 -13.70 -2.72
N VAL A 197 -2.72 -14.65 -3.63
CA VAL A 197 -1.43 -14.70 -4.34
C VAL A 197 -1.24 -13.47 -5.21
N VAL A 198 -2.26 -13.08 -5.98
CA VAL A 198 -2.17 -11.94 -6.90
C VAL A 198 -2.15 -10.63 -6.13
N ASP A 199 -3.06 -10.43 -5.18
CA ASP A 199 -3.20 -9.15 -4.49
C ASP A 199 -2.09 -8.94 -3.46
N MET A 200 -1.94 -9.87 -2.51
CA MET A 200 -0.91 -9.71 -1.46
C MET A 200 0.47 -9.88 -2.07
N GLY A 201 0.68 -10.91 -2.87
CA GLY A 201 1.96 -11.14 -3.55
C GLY A 201 2.35 -9.98 -4.46
N GLY A 202 1.39 -9.43 -5.22
CA GLY A 202 1.61 -8.27 -6.08
C GLY A 202 1.89 -6.98 -5.30
N ILE A 203 1.14 -6.69 -4.24
CA ILE A 203 1.38 -5.54 -3.34
C ILE A 203 2.79 -5.60 -2.74
N TYR A 204 3.22 -6.76 -2.26
CA TYR A 204 4.59 -6.94 -1.76
C TYR A 204 5.63 -6.81 -2.85
N ALA A 205 5.43 -7.43 -4.01
CA ALA A 205 6.36 -7.36 -5.14
C ALA A 205 6.57 -5.92 -5.60
N ILE A 206 5.49 -5.14 -5.71
CA ILE A 206 5.55 -3.71 -6.06
C ILE A 206 6.27 -2.92 -4.96
N GLY A 207 5.92 -3.15 -3.69
CA GLY A 207 6.55 -2.47 -2.56
C GLY A 207 8.06 -2.71 -2.50
N ILE A 208 8.49 -3.96 -2.62
CA ILE A 208 9.92 -4.35 -2.64
C ILE A 208 10.60 -3.78 -3.88
N HIS A 209 9.98 -3.90 -5.06
CA HIS A 209 10.52 -3.34 -6.29
C HIS A 209 10.77 -1.85 -6.16
N MET A 210 9.83 -1.10 -5.57
CA MET A 210 9.97 0.33 -5.30
C MET A 210 11.13 0.63 -4.33
N LEU A 211 11.33 -0.16 -3.28
CA LEU A 211 12.46 0.02 -2.37
C LEU A 211 13.81 -0.17 -3.08
N ILE A 212 13.94 -1.23 -3.88
CA ILE A 212 15.20 -1.56 -4.61
C ILE A 212 15.50 -0.48 -5.65
N THR A 213 14.51 -0.10 -6.46
CA THR A 213 14.70 0.87 -7.54
C THR A 213 14.91 2.30 -7.04
N ALA A 214 14.62 2.59 -5.76
CA ALA A 214 14.97 3.87 -5.15
C ALA A 214 16.48 4.06 -5.04
N GLU A 215 17.25 2.97 -4.88
CA GLU A 215 18.71 3.00 -4.82
C GLU A 215 19.33 3.28 -6.19
N GLY A 216 18.74 2.73 -7.26
CA GLY A 216 19.16 3.03 -8.63
C GLY A 216 19.05 4.52 -8.98
N LEU A 217 18.00 5.19 -8.50
CA LEU A 217 17.82 6.63 -8.71
C LEU A 217 18.87 7.47 -7.98
N LEU A 218 19.31 7.05 -6.79
CA LEU A 218 20.40 7.75 -6.07
C LEU A 218 21.67 7.74 -6.92
N VAL A 219 22.05 6.56 -7.44
CA VAL A 219 23.26 6.40 -8.26
C VAL A 219 23.16 7.20 -9.57
N GLU A 220 22.00 7.19 -10.22
CA GLU A 220 21.78 7.95 -11.45
C GLU A 220 21.83 9.47 -11.22
N SER A 221 21.32 9.92 -10.07
CA SER A 221 21.35 11.33 -9.68
C SER A 221 22.74 11.81 -9.23
N GLU A 222 23.54 10.95 -8.59
CA GLU A 222 24.96 11.22 -8.28
C GLU A 222 25.82 11.24 -9.57
N GLY A 223 25.47 10.42 -10.56
CA GLY A 223 26.15 10.38 -11.87
C GLY A 223 25.89 11.61 -12.75
N GLN A 224 24.78 12.32 -12.54
CA GLN A 224 24.46 13.56 -13.26
C GLN A 224 25.08 14.83 -12.62
N GLY A 225 25.69 14.72 -11.43
CA GLY A 225 26.36 15.82 -10.74
C GLY A 225 27.77 16.17 -11.24
N TYR A 226 28.27 15.46 -12.27
CA TYR A 226 29.57 15.69 -12.91
C TYR A 226 29.43 15.89 -14.44
N GLY A 227 28.50 16.74 -14.86
CA GLY A 227 28.33 17.18 -16.24
C GLY A 227 28.41 18.69 -16.37
#